data_AF-A0AAU0V0I7-F1
#
_entry.id   AF-A0AAU0V0I7-F1
#
_cell.length_a   1.000
_cell.length_b   1.000
_cell.length_c   1.000
_cell.angle_alpha   90.00
_cell.angle_beta   90.00
_cell.angle_gamma   90.00
#
_symmetry.space_group_name_H-M   'P 1'
#
loop_
_entity.id
_entity.type
_entity.pdbx_description
1 polymer ?
#
loop_
_entity_poly.entity_id
_entity_poly.type
_entity_poly.pdbx_seq_one_letter_code
_entity_poly.pdbx_strand_id
1 'polypeptide(L)'
;MLHLGRETGSRTTATKPTAPAQGDQSCDLVTVPARQGLEAVDILRRGRDQEAVGPVLHDGACDTLGFLVPPGTADAWDVPGSACTRTDGRGLRIPAEPPGSGSGWLLPPAEDAPVTDPAVLRAALDQAARLIEAVDNCR
;
A
#
# COMPACT_ATOMS: atom_id res chain seq x y z
N MET A 1 8.41 -71.20 -3.26
CA MET A 1 9.49 -70.28 -3.71
C MET A 1 8.80 -69.10 -4.37
N LEU A 2 8.84 -67.85 -3.93
CA LEU A 2 9.69 -67.15 -2.97
C LEU A 2 8.81 -66.23 -2.10
N HIS A 3 9.31 -66.00 -0.88
CA HIS A 3 8.74 -65.19 0.18
C HIS A 3 9.30 -63.76 0.08
N LEU A 4 8.45 -62.75 0.04
CA LEU A 4 8.80 -61.34 0.33
C LEU A 4 7.46 -60.61 0.57
N GLY A 5 7.12 -60.07 1.73
CA GLY A 5 7.93 -59.49 2.79
C GLY A 5 7.55 -58.01 2.91
N ARG A 6 7.32 -57.55 4.14
CA ARG A 6 7.28 -56.16 4.66
C ARG A 6 5.90 -55.57 4.99
N GLU A 7 5.59 -55.80 6.26
CA GLU A 7 4.93 -54.87 7.16
C GLU A 7 5.63 -53.50 7.15
N THR A 8 4.88 -52.40 7.25
CA THR A 8 5.16 -51.27 8.15
C THR A 8 3.97 -50.33 8.16
N GLY A 9 3.24 -50.31 9.28
CA GLY A 9 2.46 -49.14 9.63
C GLY A 9 3.38 -47.95 9.87
N SER A 10 2.89 -46.76 9.59
CA SER A 10 3.33 -45.53 10.25
C SER A 10 2.32 -44.44 9.95
N ARG A 11 1.51 -44.18 10.98
CA ARG A 11 0.67 -43.01 11.14
C ARG A 11 1.61 -41.80 11.19
N THR A 12 1.79 -41.14 10.05
CA THR A 12 2.43 -39.82 10.02
C THR A 12 1.33 -38.78 9.93
N THR A 13 1.17 -38.09 11.04
CA THR A 13 0.39 -36.87 11.22
C THR A 13 0.48 -35.97 9.99
N ALA A 14 -0.68 -35.58 9.46
CA ALA A 14 -0.78 -34.52 8.48
C ALA A 14 -0.19 -33.24 9.09
N THR A 15 1.06 -32.93 8.73
CA THR A 15 1.64 -31.62 8.96
C THR A 15 0.84 -30.66 8.08
N LYS A 16 -0.18 -30.03 8.68
CA LYS A 16 -0.82 -28.85 8.13
C LYS A 16 0.33 -27.89 7.77
N PRO A 17 0.45 -27.40 6.53
CA PRO A 17 1.33 -26.27 6.27
C PRO A 17 0.82 -25.15 7.16
N THR A 18 1.59 -24.80 8.19
CA THR A 18 1.43 -23.54 8.89
C THR A 18 1.56 -22.48 7.81
N ALA A 19 0.42 -21.91 7.40
CA ALA A 19 0.39 -20.70 6.62
C ALA A 19 1.35 -19.71 7.30
N PRO A 20 2.22 -18.99 6.56
CA PRO A 20 3.03 -17.96 7.17
C PRO A 20 2.09 -17.05 7.95
N ALA A 21 2.39 -16.88 9.25
CA ALA A 21 1.69 -15.92 10.09
C ALA A 21 1.64 -14.60 9.33
N GLN A 22 0.43 -14.09 9.09
CA GLN A 22 0.16 -12.87 8.34
C GLN A 22 1.13 -11.79 8.80
N GLY A 23 2.05 -11.44 7.90
CA GLY A 23 3.26 -10.71 8.22
C GLY A 23 2.95 -9.37 8.87
N ASP A 24 3.78 -9.02 9.83
CA ASP A 24 3.97 -7.66 10.32
C ASP A 24 4.57 -6.82 9.18
N GLN A 25 3.77 -6.55 8.15
CA GLN A 25 4.19 -5.83 6.95
C GLN A 25 4.34 -4.35 7.31
N SER A 26 5.52 -3.99 7.83
CA SER A 26 5.96 -2.61 7.94
C SER A 26 5.80 -1.96 6.57
N CYS A 27 5.04 -0.88 6.48
CA CYS A 27 4.92 -0.06 5.27
C CYS A 27 5.68 1.26 5.50
N ASP A 28 5.78 2.09 4.47
CA ASP A 28 6.02 3.53 4.62
C ASP A 28 4.76 4.30 4.18
N LEU A 29 4.66 5.56 4.58
CA LEU A 29 3.51 6.43 4.26
C LEU A 29 3.98 7.66 3.46
N VAL A 30 3.46 7.83 2.25
CA VAL A 30 3.65 9.04 1.44
C VAL A 30 2.45 9.96 1.65
N THR A 31 2.68 11.15 2.20
CA THR A 31 1.67 12.18 2.45
C THR A 31 1.79 13.31 1.43
N VAL A 32 0.65 13.73 0.87
CA VAL A 32 0.54 14.79 -0.14
C VAL A 32 -0.69 15.68 0.11
N PRO A 33 -0.73 16.91 -0.43
CA PRO A 33 -1.94 17.73 -0.44
C PRO A 33 -3.12 17.01 -1.09
N ALA A 34 -4.33 17.17 -0.55
CA ALA A 34 -5.51 16.42 -0.99
C ALA A 34 -5.81 16.61 -2.48
N ARG A 35 -5.72 17.83 -3.02
CA ARG A 35 -5.93 18.10 -4.45
C ARG A 35 -4.99 17.25 -5.33
N GLN A 36 -3.70 17.24 -5.03
CA GLN A 36 -2.72 16.48 -5.81
C GLN A 36 -2.91 14.96 -5.64
N GLY A 37 -3.19 14.51 -4.42
CA GLY A 37 -3.40 13.09 -4.14
C GLY A 37 -4.67 12.53 -4.81
N LEU A 38 -5.76 13.30 -4.87
CA LEU A 38 -7.00 12.86 -5.53
C LEU A 38 -6.81 12.70 -7.04
N GLU A 39 -6.11 13.65 -7.67
CA GLU A 39 -5.72 13.53 -9.07
C GLU A 39 -4.79 12.33 -9.29
N ALA A 40 -3.83 12.08 -8.40
CA ALA A 40 -2.96 10.90 -8.48
C ALA A 40 -3.77 9.59 -8.38
N VAL A 41 -4.74 9.50 -7.46
CA VAL A 41 -5.66 8.33 -7.36
C VAL A 41 -6.43 8.13 -8.65
N ASP A 42 -6.96 9.20 -9.24
CA ASP A 42 -7.71 9.15 -10.49
C ASP A 42 -6.82 8.67 -11.66
N ILE A 43 -5.61 9.22 -11.77
CA ILE A 43 -4.61 8.83 -12.78
C ILE A 43 -4.27 7.36 -12.66
N LEU A 44 -3.96 6.87 -11.45
CA LEU A 44 -3.63 5.46 -11.22
C LEU A 44 -4.79 4.54 -11.62
N ARG A 45 -6.03 4.91 -11.26
CA ARG A 45 -7.24 4.14 -11.60
C ARG A 45 -7.57 4.10 -13.08
N ARG A 46 -7.21 5.15 -13.83
CA ARG A 46 -7.44 5.25 -15.29
C ARG A 46 -6.27 4.75 -16.13
N GLY A 47 -5.14 4.43 -15.51
CA GLY A 47 -3.94 3.92 -16.17
C GLY A 47 -4.22 2.65 -16.98
N ARG A 48 -3.56 2.50 -18.13
CA ARG A 48 -3.80 1.37 -19.05
C ARG A 48 -3.40 0.01 -18.46
N ASP A 49 -2.42 0.04 -17.57
CA ASP A 49 -1.93 -1.15 -16.88
C ASP A 49 -2.78 -1.53 -15.66
N GLN A 50 -3.80 -0.72 -15.31
CA GLN A 50 -4.67 -0.90 -14.14
C GLN A 50 -3.85 -1.19 -12.87
N GLU A 51 -2.76 -0.43 -12.68
CA GLU A 51 -1.87 -0.62 -11.54
C GLU A 51 -2.67 -0.56 -10.23
N ALA A 52 -2.44 -1.53 -9.34
CA ALA A 52 -3.18 -1.60 -8.10
C ALA A 52 -2.90 -0.36 -7.24
N VAL A 53 -3.95 0.40 -6.94
CA VAL A 53 -3.87 1.46 -5.93
C VAL A 53 -4.05 0.79 -4.57
N GLY A 54 -3.01 0.84 -3.75
CA GLY A 54 -3.05 0.34 -2.39
C GLY A 54 -3.96 1.20 -1.50
N PRO A 55 -3.98 0.91 -0.18
CA PRO A 55 -4.80 1.66 0.75
C PRO A 55 -4.39 3.13 0.82
N VAL A 56 -5.38 4.02 0.88
CA VAL A 56 -5.20 5.46 0.90
C VAL A 56 -5.98 6.07 2.06
N LEU A 57 -5.26 6.75 2.94
CA LEU A 57 -5.80 7.56 4.02
C LEU A 57 -6.12 8.97 3.51
N HIS A 58 -7.19 9.54 4.02
CA HIS A 58 -7.52 10.95 3.90
C HIS A 58 -7.56 11.56 5.29
N ASP A 59 -6.70 12.53 5.55
CA ASP A 59 -6.74 13.36 6.75
C ASP A 59 -7.45 14.68 6.39
N GLY A 60 -8.72 14.77 6.77
CA GLY A 60 -9.52 15.95 6.51
C GLY A 60 -9.17 17.16 7.38
N ALA A 61 -8.47 16.95 8.51
CA ALA A 61 -8.04 18.06 9.36
C ALA A 61 -6.82 18.77 8.76
N CYS A 62 -5.93 18.01 8.12
CA CYS A 62 -4.73 18.53 7.46
C CYS A 62 -4.90 18.74 5.94
N ASP A 63 -6.04 18.38 5.35
CA ASP A 63 -6.29 18.39 3.89
C ASP A 63 -5.20 17.62 3.11
N THR A 64 -4.91 16.40 3.58
CA THR A 64 -3.87 15.55 2.97
C THR A 64 -4.37 14.15 2.67
N LEU A 65 -3.72 13.50 1.70
CA LEU A 65 -3.86 12.08 1.42
C LEU A 65 -2.56 11.35 1.75
N GLY A 66 -2.69 10.16 2.32
CA GLY A 66 -1.60 9.27 2.70
C GLY A 66 -1.67 7.95 1.94
N PHE A 67 -0.67 7.66 1.12
CA PHE A 67 -0.56 6.40 0.37
C PHE A 67 0.37 5.45 1.11
N LEU A 68 -0.10 4.22 1.36
CA LEU A 68 0.79 3.16 1.82
C LEU A 68 1.64 2.64 0.66
N VAL A 69 2.94 2.55 0.91
CA VAL A 69 3.96 2.08 -0.03
C VAL A 69 4.88 1.06 0.67
N PRO A 70 5.67 0.27 -0.07
CA PRO A 70 6.60 -0.68 0.52
C PRO A 70 7.61 -0.01 1.47
N PRO A 71 8.07 -0.73 2.52
CA PRO A 71 9.07 -0.21 3.45
C PRO A 71 10.39 0.08 2.75
N GLY A 72 11.12 1.10 3.24
CA GLY A 72 12.36 1.58 2.64
C GLY A 72 12.14 2.56 1.49
N THR A 73 10.89 2.86 1.14
CA THR A 73 10.57 3.92 0.18
C THR A 73 11.02 5.28 0.71
N ALA A 74 10.89 5.52 2.02
CA ALA A 74 11.23 6.78 2.66
C ALA A 74 12.71 7.17 2.46
N ASP A 75 13.61 6.20 2.37
CA ASP A 75 15.06 6.45 2.23
C ASP A 75 15.44 7.06 0.87
N ALA A 76 14.59 6.89 -0.15
CA ALA A 76 14.83 7.35 -1.52
C ALA A 76 13.63 8.13 -2.09
N TRP A 77 12.81 8.69 -1.22
CA TRP A 77 11.67 9.50 -1.66
C TRP A 77 12.08 10.95 -1.86
N ASP A 78 12.02 11.41 -3.10
CA ASP A 78 12.35 12.78 -3.50
C ASP A 78 11.35 13.26 -4.55
N VAL A 79 10.11 13.50 -4.10
CA VAL A 79 9.06 14.10 -4.94
C VAL A 79 8.63 15.43 -4.32
N PRO A 80 8.71 16.55 -5.06
CA PRO A 80 8.30 17.86 -4.55
C PRO A 80 6.84 17.89 -4.08
N GLY A 81 6.58 18.62 -2.99
CA GLY A 81 5.24 18.77 -2.42
C GLY A 81 4.72 17.53 -1.70
N SER A 82 5.55 16.50 -1.51
CA SER A 82 5.21 15.28 -0.79
C SER A 82 6.24 14.96 0.29
N ALA A 83 5.83 14.22 1.31
CA ALA A 83 6.72 13.71 2.34
C ALA A 83 6.53 12.20 2.48
N CYS A 84 7.61 11.44 2.66
CA CYS A 84 7.54 10.02 2.97
C CYS A 84 8.05 9.77 4.38
N THR A 85 7.20 9.19 5.22
CA THR A 85 7.54 8.86 6.61
C THR A 85 7.69 7.35 6.73
N ARG A 86 8.83 6.93 7.28
CA ARG A 86 9.04 5.53 7.65
C ARG A 86 8.12 5.16 8.80
N THR A 87 7.29 4.14 8.63
CA THR A 87 6.53 3.59 9.75
C THR A 87 7.35 2.46 10.39
N ASP A 88 8.28 2.85 11.28
CA ASP A 88 9.33 2.10 12.00
C ASP A 88 8.91 0.80 12.74
N GLY A 89 8.18 -0.11 12.11
CA GLY A 89 7.64 -1.31 12.78
C GLY A 89 6.65 -1.03 13.92
N ARG A 90 6.44 0.25 14.28
CA ARG A 90 5.34 0.70 15.15
C ARG A 90 3.99 0.67 14.44
N GLY A 91 3.98 0.18 13.21
CA GLY A 91 2.81 -0.19 12.45
C GLY A 91 1.74 0.89 12.43
N LEU A 92 1.61 1.56 11.29
CA LEU A 92 0.30 1.43 10.67
C LEU A 92 0.12 -0.07 10.37
N ARG A 93 -0.20 -0.85 11.43
CA ARG A 93 -1.01 -2.05 11.27
C ARG A 93 -2.20 -1.49 10.54
N ILE A 94 -2.37 -1.77 9.25
CA ILE A 94 -3.45 -1.15 8.48
C ILE A 94 -4.73 -1.58 9.18
N PRO A 95 -5.33 -0.77 10.08
CA PRO A 95 -6.46 -1.26 10.82
C PRO A 95 -7.61 -1.18 9.83
N ALA A 96 -8.59 -2.08 9.95
CA ALA A 96 -9.83 -1.92 9.18
C ALA A 96 -10.45 -0.53 9.43
N GLU A 97 -10.17 0.07 10.60
CA GLU A 97 -10.57 1.42 10.97
C GLU A 97 -9.43 2.44 10.78
N PRO A 98 -9.76 3.68 10.34
CA PRO A 98 -8.77 4.73 10.14
C PRO A 98 -8.22 5.26 11.48
N PRO A 99 -6.99 5.80 11.51
CA PRO A 99 -6.37 6.29 12.74
C PRO A 99 -6.95 7.64 13.21
N GLY A 100 -7.96 7.60 14.08
CA GLY A 100 -8.40 8.73 14.91
C GLY A 100 -9.44 9.68 14.31
N SER A 101 -10.01 10.55 15.15
CA SER A 101 -11.05 11.51 14.76
C SER A 101 -10.54 12.52 13.73
N GLY A 102 -11.05 12.43 12.50
CA GLY A 102 -10.74 13.38 11.41
C GLY A 102 -9.98 12.77 10.23
N SER A 103 -9.41 11.57 10.40
CA SER A 103 -8.86 10.78 9.30
C SER A 103 -9.78 9.62 8.93
N GLY A 104 -9.82 9.27 7.64
CA GLY A 104 -10.69 8.25 7.07
C GLY A 104 -9.98 7.49 5.96
N TRP A 105 -10.39 6.24 5.72
CA TRP A 105 -9.95 5.53 4.52
C TRP A 105 -10.65 6.13 3.31
N LEU A 106 -9.88 6.73 2.38
CA LEU A 106 -10.38 7.00 1.04
C LEU A 106 -10.50 5.67 0.28
N LEU A 107 -9.44 4.87 0.33
CA LEU A 107 -9.40 3.50 -0.18
C LEU A 107 -9.04 2.58 0.99
N PRO A 108 -9.98 1.78 1.51
CA PRO A 108 -9.71 0.90 2.64
C PRO A 108 -8.80 -0.26 2.23
N PRO A 109 -8.04 -0.83 3.18
CA PRO A 109 -7.39 -2.12 2.95
C PRO A 109 -8.40 -3.20 2.59
N ALA A 110 -8.07 -4.00 1.58
CA ALA A 110 -8.69 -5.31 1.39
C ALA A 110 -7.79 -6.39 1.98
N GLU A 111 -8.37 -7.54 2.34
CA GLU A 111 -7.63 -8.75 2.69
C GLU A 111 -6.70 -9.06 1.50
N ASP A 112 -5.39 -8.86 1.66
CA ASP A 112 -4.35 -9.04 0.62
C ASP A 112 -4.22 -7.94 -0.47
N ALA A 113 -4.78 -6.74 -0.29
CA ALA A 113 -4.47 -5.64 -1.22
C ALA A 113 -2.97 -5.25 -1.12
N PRO A 114 -2.21 -5.23 -2.24
CA PRO A 114 -0.85 -4.74 -2.21
C PRO A 114 -0.82 -3.25 -1.88
N VAL A 115 0.27 -2.81 -1.27
CA VAL A 115 0.59 -1.37 -1.15
C VAL A 115 0.91 -0.79 -2.53
N THR A 116 0.77 0.53 -2.67
CA THR A 116 0.98 1.21 -3.95
C THR A 116 2.45 1.13 -4.37
N ASP A 117 2.74 0.78 -5.61
CA ASP A 117 4.11 0.82 -6.13
C ASP A 117 4.65 2.26 -6.08
N PRO A 118 5.82 2.49 -5.46
CA PRO A 118 6.33 3.84 -5.25
C PRO A 118 6.77 4.50 -6.56
N ALA A 119 7.26 3.76 -7.56
CA ALA A 119 7.62 4.33 -8.86
C ALA A 119 6.39 4.83 -9.62
N VAL A 120 5.31 4.04 -9.60
CA VAL A 120 4.05 4.43 -10.24
C VAL A 120 3.41 5.61 -9.49
N LEU A 121 3.46 5.62 -8.16
CA LEU A 121 3.00 6.76 -7.35
C LEU A 121 3.77 8.05 -7.68
N ARG A 122 5.11 7.99 -7.82
CA ARG A 122 5.91 9.16 -8.23
C ARG A 122 5.45 9.71 -9.58
N ALA A 123 5.27 8.84 -10.57
CA ALA A 123 4.82 9.24 -11.91
C ALA A 123 3.42 9.88 -11.88
N ALA A 124 2.50 9.32 -11.10
CA ALA A 124 1.15 9.86 -10.94
C ALA A 124 1.15 11.23 -10.26
N LEU A 125 1.96 11.41 -9.21
CA LEU A 125 2.08 12.69 -8.50
C LEU A 125 2.71 13.79 -9.36
N ASP A 126 3.71 13.44 -10.16
CA ASP A 126 4.36 14.34 -11.11
C ASP A 126 3.39 14.76 -12.24
N GLN A 127 2.60 13.82 -12.75
CA GLN A 127 1.55 14.15 -13.71
C GLN A 127 0.45 15.02 -13.09
N ALA A 128 0.00 14.71 -11.87
CA ALA A 128 -0.98 15.51 -11.15
C ALA A 128 -0.51 16.96 -10.92
N ALA A 129 0.77 17.14 -10.54
CA ALA A 129 1.36 18.47 -10.36
C ALA A 129 1.30 19.29 -11.66
N ARG A 130 1.67 18.70 -12.81
CA ARG A 130 1.57 19.36 -14.12
C ARG A 130 0.14 19.74 -14.50
N LEU A 131 -0.84 18.90 -14.20
CA LEU A 131 -2.24 19.18 -14.49
C LEU A 131 -2.74 20.36 -13.64
N ILE A 132 -2.41 20.38 -12.36
CA ILE A 132 -2.77 21.47 -11.44
C ILE A 132 -2.12 22.78 -11.89
N GLU A 133 -0.83 22.76 -12.20
CA GLU A 133 -0.11 23.93 -12.72
C GLU A 133 -0.75 24.46 -14.00
N ALA A 134 -1.06 23.57 -14.95
CA ALA A 134 -1.72 23.97 -16.19
C ALA A 134 -3.08 24.64 -15.95
N VAL A 135 -3.87 24.13 -15.01
CA VAL A 135 -5.16 24.72 -14.63
C VAL A 135 -4.98 26.08 -13.95
N ASP A 136 -4.03 26.20 -13.03
CA ASP A 136 -3.78 27.42 -12.28
C ASP A 136 -3.21 28.54 -13.18
N ASN A 137 -2.39 28.19 -14.18
CA ASN A 137 -1.84 29.13 -15.17
C ASN A 137 -2.85 29.57 -16.25
N CYS A 138 -4.01 28.92 -16.37
CA CYS A 138 -5.07 29.31 -17.31
C CYS A 138 -6.02 30.38 -16.75
N ARG A 139 -5.77 30.87 -15.53
CA ARG A 139 -6.64 31.82 -14.81
C ARG A 139 -6.25 33.28 -14.99
#